data_AF-A0A354UWH7-F1
#
_entry.id   AF-A0A354UWH7-F1
#
_cell.length_a   1.000
_cell.length_b   1.000
_cell.length_c   1.000
_cell.angle_alpha   90.00
_cell.angle_beta   90.00
_cell.angle_gamma   90.00
#
_symmetry.space_group_name_H-M   'P 1'
#
loop_
_entity.id
_entity.type
_entity.pdbx_description
1 polymer ?
#
loop_
_entity_poly.entity_id
_entity_poly.type
_entity_poly.pdbx_seq_one_letter_code
_entity_poly.pdbx_strand_id
1 'polypeptide(L)'
;MLMIRNLNQVTFQGFGTVPPERSHSTGGFDKNAATTLPLSQENAVIFRALSDTWAAGGSGSSVLSVSLDGENYQDYYLDKPVCIKPDVRFAITPFVGQADALLWAAAPPEKIGTRNFAEPRMDHQLQVDDVYTFFYQEKEQGFLFPGESHPMAELTYVDQGSLHSVAEGQDLLLKQGDLVIYGPGQWHMQYADIGVAPRFVTISFASRGSQLNALLNRKFTAPQKAVSLLQSMLREQETTDALSGDIILCQLNLLLLLLLRETTAPTGGKLQTANAVHSENEIIRQAQQFISSHIRQKLSVPLVARQVDVSPSYLTALFHKNLQISPGEYIRRIKLQESKQMIRENNLNFTEIAAELQYSTVHHFSRQFKEKFGITPTEYAKSVR
;
A
#
# COMPACT_ATOMS: atom_id res chain seq x y z
N MET A 1 -13.10 11.29 13.48
CA MET A 1 -11.71 11.45 13.95
C MET A 1 -11.75 11.93 15.38
N LEU A 2 -11.58 11.04 16.35
CA LEU A 2 -11.46 11.42 17.77
C LEU A 2 -10.04 11.93 17.98
N MET A 3 -9.85 13.26 17.92
CA MET A 3 -8.59 13.91 18.23
C MET A 3 -8.85 14.80 19.45
N ILE A 4 -8.04 14.65 20.48
CA ILE A 4 -8.11 15.51 21.67
C ILE A 4 -7.78 16.94 21.24
N ARG A 5 -8.70 17.85 21.51
CA ARG A 5 -8.60 19.25 21.10
C ARG A 5 -7.78 20.03 22.12
N ASN A 6 -7.09 21.07 21.64
CA ASN A 6 -6.50 22.07 22.51
C ASN A 6 -7.60 22.88 23.20
N LEU A 7 -7.49 23.05 24.52
CA LEU A 7 -8.40 23.79 25.35
C LEU A 7 -8.05 25.29 25.35
N ASN A 8 -8.80 26.07 24.57
CA ASN A 8 -8.64 27.51 24.50
C ASN A 8 -10.01 28.21 24.43
N GLN A 9 -9.99 29.54 24.56
CA GLN A 9 -11.22 30.34 24.60
C GLN A 9 -12.09 30.16 23.35
N VAL A 10 -11.50 29.96 22.18
CA VAL A 10 -12.24 29.79 20.92
C VAL A 10 -12.85 28.40 20.83
N THR A 11 -12.06 27.36 21.11
CA THR A 11 -12.50 25.97 20.96
C THR A 11 -13.51 25.55 22.05
N PHE A 12 -13.51 26.22 23.21
CA PHE A 12 -14.37 25.88 24.36
C PHE A 12 -15.56 26.83 24.59
N GLN A 13 -15.69 27.91 23.81
CA GLN A 13 -16.69 28.98 24.02
C GLN A 13 -18.14 28.48 24.17
N GLY A 14 -18.50 27.42 23.43
CA GLY A 14 -19.83 26.81 23.44
C GLY A 14 -20.18 26.06 24.73
N PHE A 15 -19.17 25.62 25.50
CA PHE A 15 -19.34 24.80 26.70
C PHE A 15 -19.02 25.57 27.99
N GLY A 16 -18.23 26.64 27.88
CA GLY A 16 -17.73 27.31 29.07
C GLY A 16 -16.72 28.41 28.77
N THR A 17 -15.90 28.72 29.77
CA THR A 17 -14.83 29.71 29.66
C THR A 17 -13.50 29.15 30.12
N VAL A 18 -12.44 29.53 29.42
CA VAL A 18 -11.05 29.25 29.78
C VAL A 18 -10.43 30.54 30.32
N PRO A 19 -10.01 30.60 31.59
CA PRO A 19 -9.35 31.76 32.16
C PRO A 19 -8.05 32.11 31.42
N PRO A 20 -7.68 33.39 31.33
CA PRO A 20 -6.41 33.80 30.74
C PRO A 20 -5.22 33.35 31.60
N GLU A 21 -4.14 32.90 30.96
CA GLU A 21 -2.92 32.34 31.60
C GLU A 21 -2.24 33.31 32.58
N ARG A 22 -2.47 34.63 32.47
CA ARG A 22 -1.92 35.64 33.38
C ARG A 22 -2.59 35.67 34.77
N SER A 23 -3.60 34.84 35.01
CA SER A 23 -4.33 34.74 36.27
C SER A 23 -3.87 33.55 37.13
N HIS A 24 -2.55 33.34 37.28
CA HIS A 24 -2.03 32.33 38.22
C HIS A 24 -2.33 32.64 39.70
N SER A 25 -2.94 33.79 39.98
CA SER A 25 -3.69 34.03 41.22
C SER A 25 -5.07 34.60 40.87
N THR A 26 -6.13 33.97 41.38
CA THR A 26 -7.50 34.53 41.51
C THR A 26 -8.34 34.74 40.23
N GLY A 27 -8.35 33.78 39.31
CA GLY A 27 -9.42 33.65 38.30
C GLY A 27 -10.57 32.75 38.77
N GLY A 28 -11.23 33.07 39.88
CA GLY A 28 -12.48 32.39 40.34
C GLY A 28 -12.39 30.94 40.83
N PHE A 29 -11.34 30.18 40.52
CA PHE A 29 -11.17 28.80 40.99
C PHE A 29 -10.31 28.70 42.25
N ASP A 30 -10.93 28.37 43.39
CA ASP A 30 -10.22 28.06 44.63
C ASP A 30 -9.94 26.55 44.72
N LYS A 31 -8.66 26.18 44.59
CA LYS A 31 -8.21 24.78 44.69
C LYS A 31 -8.47 24.18 46.08
N ASN A 32 -8.50 24.98 47.13
CA ASN A 32 -8.72 24.49 48.50
C ASN A 32 -10.20 24.17 48.78
N ALA A 33 -11.11 24.78 48.02
CA ALA A 33 -12.54 24.48 48.07
C ALA A 33 -12.94 23.33 47.14
N ALA A 34 -12.05 22.92 46.22
CA ALA A 34 -12.33 21.87 45.25
C ALA A 34 -12.29 20.47 45.86
N THR A 35 -13.18 19.60 45.39
CA THR A 35 -13.18 18.18 45.72
C THR A 35 -12.32 17.41 44.73
N THR A 36 -11.45 16.54 45.24
CA THR A 36 -10.66 15.61 44.41
C THR A 36 -11.52 14.46 43.91
N LEU A 37 -11.55 14.27 42.60
CA LEU A 37 -12.23 13.19 41.92
C LEU A 37 -11.19 12.19 41.37
N PRO A 38 -11.11 10.96 41.89
CA PRO A 38 -10.28 9.92 41.28
C PRO A 38 -10.88 9.51 39.92
N LEU A 39 -10.04 9.41 38.89
CA LEU A 39 -10.50 9.14 37.52
C LEU A 39 -10.34 7.66 37.16
N SER A 40 -11.27 7.14 36.34
CA SER A 40 -11.25 5.78 35.80
C SER A 40 -11.55 5.79 34.31
N GLN A 41 -10.79 5.01 33.53
CA GLN A 41 -11.02 4.83 32.09
C GLN A 41 -12.24 3.93 31.79
N GLU A 42 -12.40 2.85 32.55
CA GLU A 42 -13.44 1.83 32.29
C GLU A 42 -14.83 2.24 32.80
N ASN A 43 -14.94 3.28 33.62
CA ASN A 43 -16.22 3.74 34.18
C ASN A 43 -16.21 5.26 34.43
N ALA A 44 -15.91 6.04 33.39
CA ALA A 44 -15.90 7.49 33.49
C ALA A 44 -17.29 8.01 33.85
N VAL A 45 -17.41 8.70 34.98
CA VAL A 45 -18.69 9.25 35.43
C VAL A 45 -19.09 10.43 34.56
N ILE A 46 -20.33 10.41 34.07
CA ILE A 46 -20.93 11.55 33.37
C ILE A 46 -21.67 12.40 34.39
N PHE A 47 -21.30 13.67 34.41
CA PHE A 47 -21.90 14.71 35.22
C PHE A 47 -22.73 15.66 34.37
N ARG A 48 -23.80 16.22 34.94
CA ARG A 48 -24.49 17.41 34.42
C ARG A 48 -24.20 18.58 35.36
N ALA A 49 -23.63 19.65 34.83
CA ALA A 49 -23.38 20.87 35.60
C ALA A 49 -24.72 21.51 36.00
N LEU A 50 -24.95 21.73 37.31
CA LEU A 50 -26.16 22.40 37.81
C LEU A 50 -25.93 23.91 38.05
N SER A 51 -24.68 24.30 38.21
CA SER A 51 -24.21 25.69 38.24
C SER A 51 -22.90 25.79 37.44
N ASP A 52 -22.34 27.01 37.35
CA ASP A 52 -20.95 27.18 36.91
C ASP A 52 -20.05 26.20 37.69
N THR A 53 -19.43 25.28 36.95
CA THR A 53 -18.69 24.15 37.48
C THR A 53 -17.25 24.26 37.02
N TRP A 54 -16.35 24.48 37.96
CA TRP A 54 -14.93 24.55 37.70
C TRP A 54 -14.31 23.17 37.70
N ALA A 55 -13.52 22.89 36.67
CA ALA A 55 -12.77 21.66 36.51
C ALA A 55 -11.30 21.98 36.22
N ALA A 56 -10.39 21.27 36.87
CA ALA A 56 -8.96 21.34 36.59
C ALA A 56 -8.32 19.95 36.74
N GLY A 57 -7.23 19.71 36.01
CA GLY A 57 -6.39 18.54 36.25
C GLY A 57 -5.76 18.58 37.65
N GLY A 58 -5.69 17.44 38.31
CA GLY A 58 -4.93 17.25 39.54
C GLY A 58 -3.52 16.72 39.21
N SER A 59 -3.25 15.52 39.70
CA SER A 59 -2.13 14.65 39.36
C SER A 59 -2.41 13.88 38.05
N GLY A 60 -1.37 13.69 37.25
CA GLY A 60 -1.46 12.99 35.97
C GLY A 60 -2.16 13.80 34.87
N SER A 61 -2.15 13.24 33.66
CA SER A 61 -2.80 13.85 32.49
C SER A 61 -4.26 13.44 32.42
N SER A 62 -5.16 14.40 32.18
CA SER A 62 -6.60 14.14 32.10
C SER A 62 -7.23 14.75 30.85
N VAL A 63 -8.35 14.16 30.42
CA VAL A 63 -9.17 14.61 29.29
C VAL A 63 -10.52 15.03 29.82
N LEU A 64 -10.96 16.22 29.43
CA LEU A 64 -12.31 16.72 29.66
C LEU A 64 -13.16 16.48 28.41
N SER A 65 -14.16 15.61 28.53
CA SER A 65 -15.20 15.40 27.52
C SER A 65 -16.41 16.26 27.84
N VAL A 66 -16.89 17.09 26.91
CA VAL A 66 -18.10 17.93 27.10
C VAL A 66 -19.12 17.73 25.98
N SER A 67 -20.41 17.85 26.31
CA SER A 67 -21.51 17.70 25.36
C SER A 67 -22.73 18.53 25.79
N LEU A 68 -23.47 19.05 24.80
CA LEU A 68 -24.73 19.78 25.02
C LEU A 68 -25.96 18.88 24.85
N ASP A 69 -25.90 17.88 23.97
CA ASP A 69 -26.98 16.93 23.68
C ASP A 69 -26.82 15.61 24.48
N GLY A 70 -25.61 15.34 24.96
CA GLY A 70 -25.19 14.12 25.63
C GLY A 70 -24.97 12.91 24.73
N GLU A 71 -24.99 13.12 23.41
CA GLU A 71 -24.65 12.10 22.41
C GLU A 71 -23.29 12.42 21.78
N ASN A 72 -23.07 13.69 21.42
CA ASN A 72 -21.88 14.16 20.74
C ASN A 72 -20.93 14.83 21.75
N TYR A 73 -19.88 14.11 22.15
CA TYR A 73 -18.85 14.64 23.04
C TYR A 73 -17.67 15.22 22.26
N GLN A 74 -17.15 16.34 22.75
CA GLN A 74 -15.88 16.92 22.34
C GLN A 74 -14.86 16.74 23.46
N ASP A 75 -13.73 16.14 23.13
CA ASP A 75 -12.67 15.82 24.08
C ASP A 75 -11.57 16.88 24.02
N TYR A 76 -11.17 17.39 25.19
CA TYR A 76 -10.15 18.41 25.37
C TYR A 76 -9.09 17.95 26.36
N TYR A 77 -7.83 18.30 26.10
CA TYR A 77 -6.76 18.07 27.07
C TYR A 77 -6.92 19.06 28.24
N LEU A 78 -7.09 18.56 29.47
CA LEU A 78 -7.34 19.39 30.64
C LEU A 78 -6.03 19.83 31.30
N ASP A 79 -5.30 20.72 30.63
CA ASP A 79 -4.02 21.29 31.10
C ASP A 79 -4.17 22.56 31.96
N LYS A 80 -5.34 23.18 31.94
CA LYS A 80 -5.66 24.40 32.69
C LYS A 80 -7.08 24.35 33.26
N PRO A 81 -7.35 25.09 34.36
CA PRO A 81 -8.69 25.18 34.90
C PRO A 81 -9.68 25.74 33.87
N VAL A 82 -10.90 25.25 33.88
CA VAL A 82 -12.01 25.76 33.07
C VAL A 82 -13.27 25.89 33.88
N CYS A 83 -14.12 26.83 33.50
CA CYS A 83 -15.47 26.93 34.02
C CYS A 83 -16.45 26.38 32.98
N ILE A 84 -17.19 25.34 33.36
CA ILE A 84 -18.22 24.68 32.57
C ILE A 84 -19.57 25.32 32.90
N LYS A 85 -20.35 25.71 31.88
CA LYS A 85 -21.67 26.33 32.07
C LYS A 85 -22.69 25.33 32.61
N PRO A 86 -23.77 25.81 33.26
CA PRO A 86 -24.92 24.99 33.62
C PRO A 86 -25.47 24.21 32.42
N ASP A 87 -26.08 23.06 32.70
CA ASP A 87 -26.68 22.09 31.77
C ASP A 87 -25.71 21.37 30.82
N VAL A 88 -24.44 21.77 30.76
CA VAL A 88 -23.42 21.05 30.01
C VAL A 88 -23.15 19.70 30.69
N ARG A 89 -23.18 18.63 29.89
CA ARG A 89 -22.79 17.30 30.33
C ARG A 89 -21.29 17.15 30.14
N PHE A 90 -20.61 16.62 31.15
CA PHE A 90 -19.16 16.45 31.08
C PHE A 90 -18.70 15.16 31.77
N ALA A 91 -17.55 14.66 31.35
CA ALA A 91 -16.82 13.58 32.00
C ALA A 91 -15.34 13.93 32.02
N ILE A 92 -14.62 13.50 33.06
CA ILE A 92 -13.17 13.65 33.14
C ILE A 92 -12.56 12.25 33.23
N THR A 93 -11.54 11.99 32.43
CA THR A 93 -10.88 10.69 32.35
C THR A 93 -9.37 10.82 32.40
N PRO A 94 -8.65 9.79 32.87
CA PRO A 94 -7.19 9.77 32.75
C PRO A 94 -6.83 9.65 31.27
N PHE A 95 -5.90 10.48 30.80
CA PHE A 95 -5.37 10.34 29.44
C PHE A 95 -4.46 9.11 29.34
N VAL A 96 -3.52 8.97 30.29
CA VAL A 96 -2.62 7.81 30.43
C VAL A 96 -2.40 7.55 31.92
N GLY A 97 -2.47 6.28 32.34
CA GLY A 97 -2.18 5.87 33.71
C GLY A 97 -3.24 6.32 34.73
N GLN A 98 -2.81 6.55 35.98
CA GLN A 98 -3.68 7.06 37.04
C GLN A 98 -3.66 8.59 37.06
N ALA A 99 -4.83 9.20 37.22
CA ALA A 99 -4.98 10.63 37.36
C ALA A 99 -6.18 10.96 38.27
N ASP A 100 -6.18 12.17 38.82
CA ASP A 100 -7.32 12.77 39.51
C ASP A 100 -7.65 14.14 38.91
N ALA A 101 -8.85 14.63 39.19
CA ALA A 101 -9.29 15.96 38.80
C ALA A 101 -9.81 16.72 40.01
N LEU A 102 -9.72 18.04 39.94
CA LEU A 102 -10.28 18.94 40.94
C LEU A 102 -11.59 19.50 40.39
N LEU A 103 -12.67 19.36 41.15
CA LEU A 103 -14.00 19.87 40.81
C LEU A 103 -14.52 20.80 41.90
N TRP A 104 -15.03 21.96 41.49
CA TRP A 104 -15.72 22.88 42.40
C TRP A 104 -16.94 23.51 41.72
N ALA A 105 -18.07 23.53 42.42
CA ALA A 105 -19.30 24.18 41.96
C ALA A 105 -20.11 24.65 43.17
N ALA A 106 -20.88 25.72 43.02
CA ALA A 106 -21.80 26.18 44.07
C ALA A 106 -22.92 25.16 44.33
N ALA A 107 -23.45 24.57 43.26
CA ALA A 107 -24.32 23.39 43.32
C ALA A 107 -23.54 22.19 42.75
N PRO A 108 -23.33 21.11 43.53
CA PRO A 108 -22.60 19.93 43.05
C PRO A 108 -23.22 19.38 41.76
N PRO A 109 -22.41 19.03 40.75
CA PRO A 109 -22.94 18.51 39.50
C PRO A 109 -23.62 17.16 39.72
N GLU A 110 -24.70 16.92 39.00
CA GLU A 110 -25.50 15.71 39.11
C GLU A 110 -24.85 14.56 38.34
N LYS A 111 -24.71 13.39 38.98
CA LYS A 111 -24.26 12.17 38.30
C LYS A 111 -25.41 11.58 37.49
N ILE A 112 -25.26 11.56 36.16
CA ILE A 112 -26.32 11.12 35.23
C ILE A 112 -26.01 9.80 34.52
N GLY A 113 -24.80 9.25 34.70
CA GLY A 113 -24.44 7.95 34.15
C GLY A 113 -22.95 7.66 34.17
N THR A 114 -22.53 6.65 33.41
CA THR A 114 -21.14 6.33 33.13
C THR A 114 -20.94 6.11 31.64
N ARG A 115 -19.72 6.35 31.15
CA ARG A 115 -19.27 5.96 29.81
C ARG A 115 -17.92 5.28 29.92
N ASN A 116 -17.67 4.38 28.98
CA ASN A 116 -16.33 3.84 28.77
C ASN A 116 -15.58 4.84 27.89
N PHE A 117 -14.40 5.26 28.32
CA PHE A 117 -13.54 6.09 27.50
C PHE A 117 -12.55 5.19 26.77
N ALA A 118 -12.80 4.95 25.48
CA ALA A 118 -11.80 4.34 24.62
C ALA A 118 -10.74 5.40 24.31
N GLU A 119 -9.46 5.05 24.44
CA GLU A 119 -8.36 5.92 24.03
C GLU A 119 -8.61 6.37 22.58
N PRO A 120 -8.55 7.68 22.29
CA PRO A 120 -8.66 8.19 20.93
C PRO A 120 -7.46 7.71 20.12
N ARG A 121 -7.63 6.61 19.39
CA ARG A 121 -6.62 6.08 18.47
C ARG A 121 -6.90 6.60 17.07
N MET A 122 -5.85 7.04 16.38
CA MET A 122 -5.97 7.26 14.94
C MET A 122 -6.14 5.91 14.28
N ASP A 123 -7.28 5.71 13.63
CA ASP A 123 -7.53 4.50 12.86
C ASP A 123 -6.63 4.51 11.61
N HIS A 124 -5.78 3.49 11.49
CA HIS A 124 -4.88 3.33 10.35
C HIS A 124 -5.60 2.58 9.22
N GLN A 125 -6.17 3.36 8.31
CA GLN A 125 -6.88 2.84 7.13
C GLN A 125 -5.95 2.13 6.12
N LEU A 126 -4.67 2.51 6.10
CA LEU A 126 -3.57 1.83 5.43
C LEU A 126 -2.28 2.08 6.21
N GLN A 127 -1.48 1.05 6.42
CA GLN A 127 -0.14 1.15 6.98
C GLN A 127 0.78 0.10 6.37
N VAL A 128 1.93 0.53 5.86
CA VAL A 128 3.02 -0.37 5.48
C VAL A 128 3.69 -0.89 6.75
N ASP A 129 3.79 -2.21 6.88
CA ASP A 129 4.41 -2.87 8.03
C ASP A 129 5.89 -3.20 7.76
N ASP A 130 6.21 -3.59 6.53
CA ASP A 130 7.56 -4.02 6.15
C ASP A 130 7.82 -3.87 4.64
N VAL A 131 9.09 -3.77 4.24
CA VAL A 131 9.55 -3.76 2.84
C VAL A 131 10.56 -4.89 2.66
N TYR A 132 10.23 -5.87 1.84
CA TYR A 132 11.05 -7.05 1.63
C TYR A 132 12.11 -6.84 0.55
N THR A 133 11.73 -6.19 -0.56
CA THR A 133 12.63 -5.87 -1.66
C THR A 133 12.36 -4.49 -2.21
N PHE A 134 13.43 -3.79 -2.57
CA PHE A 134 13.37 -2.53 -3.31
C PHE A 134 14.49 -2.50 -4.34
N PHE A 135 14.11 -2.65 -5.61
CA PHE A 135 15.05 -2.79 -6.71
C PHE A 135 14.77 -1.77 -7.81
N TYR A 136 15.81 -1.03 -8.20
CA TYR A 136 15.87 -0.34 -9.48
C TYR A 136 16.43 -1.28 -10.53
N GLN A 137 15.66 -1.54 -11.58
CA GLN A 137 15.98 -2.56 -12.58
C GLN A 137 16.21 -1.91 -13.94
N GLU A 138 17.39 -2.11 -14.50
CA GLU A 138 17.69 -1.82 -15.90
C GLU A 138 17.64 -3.12 -16.70
N LYS A 139 16.71 -3.21 -17.65
CA LYS A 139 16.56 -4.40 -18.50
C LYS A 139 16.87 -4.07 -19.95
N GLU A 140 17.47 -5.06 -20.61
CA GLU A 140 17.75 -5.03 -22.04
C GLU A 140 16.47 -5.16 -22.89
N GLN A 141 16.62 -4.96 -24.21
CA GLN A 141 15.53 -5.18 -25.13
C GLN A 141 15.04 -6.63 -25.13
N GLY A 142 13.73 -6.81 -25.29
CA GLY A 142 13.16 -8.15 -25.26
C GLY A 142 13.08 -8.76 -23.85
N PHE A 143 13.17 -7.93 -22.80
CA PHE A 143 12.88 -8.32 -21.43
C PHE A 143 11.58 -9.12 -21.32
N LEU A 144 11.64 -10.23 -20.60
CA LEU A 144 10.50 -11.07 -20.24
C LEU A 144 10.80 -11.69 -18.88
N PHE A 145 9.99 -11.33 -17.91
CA PHE A 145 9.82 -12.06 -16.66
C PHE A 145 8.65 -13.03 -16.84
N PRO A 146 8.87 -14.35 -16.74
CA PRO A 146 7.85 -15.36 -17.07
C PRO A 146 6.67 -15.38 -16.11
N GLY A 147 6.86 -14.83 -14.91
CA GLY A 147 5.83 -14.63 -13.90
C GLY A 147 6.04 -15.43 -12.63
N GLU A 148 5.45 -14.94 -11.55
CA GLU A 148 5.47 -15.57 -10.23
C GLU A 148 4.24 -15.19 -9.40
N SER A 149 4.15 -15.76 -8.19
CA SER A 149 3.19 -15.37 -7.16
C SER A 149 3.89 -15.42 -5.81
N HIS A 150 3.69 -14.39 -4.98
CA HIS A 150 4.36 -14.27 -3.68
C HIS A 150 3.41 -13.66 -2.62
N PRO A 151 3.63 -13.89 -1.32
CA PRO A 151 2.67 -13.49 -0.26
C PRO A 151 2.64 -12.00 0.05
N MET A 152 3.55 -11.21 -0.52
CA MET A 152 3.64 -9.76 -0.34
C MET A 152 2.90 -9.01 -1.45
N ALA A 153 2.48 -7.78 -1.18
CA ALA A 153 2.05 -6.87 -2.25
C ALA A 153 3.29 -6.39 -3.01
N GLU A 154 3.13 -6.05 -4.29
CA GLU A 154 4.23 -5.53 -5.10
C GLU A 154 3.79 -4.30 -5.88
N LEU A 155 4.58 -3.23 -5.81
CA LEU A 155 4.46 -2.03 -6.63
C LEU A 155 5.51 -2.07 -7.74
N THR A 156 5.08 -1.80 -8.98
CA THR A 156 5.97 -1.57 -10.12
C THR A 156 5.77 -0.17 -10.67
N TYR A 157 6.84 0.62 -10.81
CA TYR A 157 6.84 1.96 -11.41
C TYR A 157 7.83 2.04 -12.59
N VAL A 158 7.39 2.53 -13.74
CA VAL A 158 8.25 2.66 -14.93
C VAL A 158 8.92 4.03 -14.95
N ASP A 159 10.25 4.05 -14.85
CA ASP A 159 11.05 5.27 -14.92
C ASP A 159 11.44 5.63 -16.35
N GLN A 160 11.72 4.62 -17.19
CA GLN A 160 12.05 4.83 -18.60
C GLN A 160 11.51 3.70 -19.48
N GLY A 161 11.04 4.05 -20.68
CA GLY A 161 10.53 3.12 -21.67
C GLY A 161 9.08 2.72 -21.41
N SER A 162 8.75 1.46 -21.71
CA SER A 162 7.43 0.90 -21.46
C SER A 162 7.51 -0.56 -21.04
N LEU A 163 6.57 -0.97 -20.20
CA LEU A 163 6.50 -2.30 -19.63
C LEU A 163 5.05 -2.81 -19.67
N HIS A 164 4.85 -4.00 -20.22
CA HIS A 164 3.62 -4.74 -20.06
C HIS A 164 3.63 -5.43 -18.71
N SER A 165 2.62 -5.16 -17.90
CA SER A 165 2.38 -5.76 -16.61
C SER A 165 1.12 -6.62 -16.72
N VAL A 166 1.28 -7.93 -16.73
CA VAL A 166 0.14 -8.85 -16.81
C VAL A 166 -0.11 -9.45 -15.44
N ALA A 167 -1.28 -9.22 -14.88
CA ALA A 167 -1.71 -9.83 -13.62
C ALA A 167 -3.15 -10.29 -13.75
N GLU A 168 -3.45 -11.52 -13.31
CA GLU A 168 -4.77 -12.15 -13.49
C GLU A 168 -5.30 -11.90 -14.91
N GLY A 169 -4.52 -12.31 -15.92
CA GLY A 169 -4.82 -12.19 -17.36
C GLY A 169 -5.11 -10.78 -17.90
N GLN A 170 -5.02 -9.73 -17.09
CA GLN A 170 -5.12 -8.36 -17.59
C GLN A 170 -3.73 -7.82 -17.90
N ASP A 171 -3.49 -7.50 -19.18
CA ASP A 171 -2.28 -6.78 -19.60
C ASP A 171 -2.47 -5.26 -19.47
N LEU A 172 -1.66 -4.66 -18.61
CA LEU A 172 -1.56 -3.22 -18.41
C LEU A 172 -0.24 -2.72 -19.00
N LEU A 173 -0.34 -1.96 -20.11
CA LEU A 173 0.80 -1.22 -20.65
C LEU A 173 1.09 0.01 -19.79
N LEU A 174 2.22 -0.06 -19.07
CA LEU A 174 2.79 1.03 -18.29
C LEU A 174 3.80 1.79 -19.16
N LYS A 175 3.61 3.11 -19.26
CA LYS A 175 4.60 4.02 -19.87
C LYS A 175 5.44 4.67 -18.77
N GLN A 176 6.51 5.35 -19.16
CA GLN A 176 7.26 6.22 -18.25
C GLN A 176 6.33 7.10 -17.41
N GLY A 177 6.51 7.05 -16.08
CA GLY A 177 5.69 7.74 -15.10
C GLY A 177 4.46 6.95 -14.61
N ASP A 178 4.13 5.82 -15.24
CA ASP A 178 3.02 4.97 -14.80
C ASP A 178 3.49 3.94 -13.74
N LEU A 179 2.56 3.55 -12.86
CA LEU A 179 2.73 2.49 -11.88
C LEU A 179 1.51 1.59 -11.76
N VAL A 180 1.72 0.42 -11.16
CA VAL A 180 0.69 -0.57 -10.80
C VAL A 180 1.05 -1.22 -9.46
N ILE A 181 0.04 -1.72 -8.74
CA ILE A 181 0.22 -2.52 -7.53
C ILE A 181 -0.51 -3.86 -7.67
N TYR A 182 0.17 -4.95 -7.38
CA TYR A 182 -0.38 -6.31 -7.31
C TYR A 182 -0.65 -6.70 -5.86
N GLY A 183 -1.72 -7.47 -5.66
CA GLY A 183 -2.09 -7.96 -4.33
C GLY A 183 -1.24 -9.15 -3.86
N PRO A 184 -1.22 -9.41 -2.54
CA PRO A 184 -0.68 -10.65 -1.98
C PRO A 184 -1.19 -11.91 -2.68
N GLY A 185 -0.29 -12.82 -3.04
CA GLY A 185 -0.59 -14.12 -3.65
C GLY A 185 -1.01 -14.06 -5.12
N GLN A 186 -1.10 -12.86 -5.70
CA GLN A 186 -1.54 -12.68 -7.07
C GLN A 186 -0.46 -13.08 -8.07
N TRP A 187 -0.82 -13.89 -9.06
CA TRP A 187 0.11 -14.24 -10.12
C TRP A 187 0.27 -13.06 -11.09
N HIS A 188 1.52 -12.72 -11.40
CA HIS A 188 1.83 -11.63 -12.33
C HIS A 188 3.11 -11.93 -13.11
N MET A 189 3.23 -11.35 -14.31
CA MET A 189 4.39 -11.42 -15.19
C MET A 189 4.64 -10.06 -15.86
N GLN A 190 5.85 -9.86 -16.39
CA GLN A 190 6.21 -8.58 -16.99
C GLN A 190 7.01 -8.79 -18.27
N TYR A 191 6.79 -7.98 -19.30
CA TYR A 191 7.62 -8.01 -20.50
C TYR A 191 7.70 -6.66 -21.18
N ALA A 192 8.71 -6.47 -22.02
CA ALA A 192 8.83 -5.32 -22.90
C ALA A 192 8.59 -5.72 -24.35
N ASP A 193 8.09 -4.77 -25.12
CA ASP A 193 8.03 -4.89 -26.57
C ASP A 193 9.44 -5.05 -27.17
N ILE A 194 9.48 -5.62 -28.37
CA ILE A 194 10.74 -5.81 -29.09
C ILE A 194 11.35 -4.43 -29.39
N GLY A 195 12.65 -4.27 -29.09
CA GLY A 195 13.36 -3.00 -29.25
C GLY A 195 13.22 -2.03 -28.08
N VAL A 196 12.41 -2.35 -27.05
CA VAL A 196 12.26 -1.52 -25.85
C VAL A 196 13.11 -2.09 -24.72
N ALA A 197 14.03 -1.28 -24.19
CA ALA A 197 14.82 -1.56 -22.99
C ALA A 197 14.23 -0.77 -21.80
N PRO A 198 13.43 -1.39 -20.92
CA PRO A 198 12.75 -0.67 -19.85
C PRO A 198 13.65 -0.46 -18.62
N ARG A 199 13.39 0.63 -17.90
CA ARG A 199 13.90 0.87 -16.55
C ARG A 199 12.74 1.09 -15.60
N PHE A 200 12.71 0.34 -14.51
CA PHE A 200 11.58 0.37 -13.59
C PHE A 200 12.01 0.02 -12.17
N VAL A 201 11.19 0.47 -11.22
CA VAL A 201 11.31 0.20 -9.80
C VAL A 201 10.34 -0.91 -9.43
N THR A 202 10.79 -1.87 -8.64
CA THR A 202 9.95 -2.88 -8.00
C THR A 202 10.10 -2.80 -6.48
N ILE A 203 8.98 -2.68 -5.77
CA ILE A 203 8.94 -2.63 -4.31
C ILE A 203 7.95 -3.69 -3.82
N SER A 204 8.43 -4.65 -3.03
CA SER A 204 7.58 -5.65 -2.40
C SER A 204 7.44 -5.35 -0.90
N PHE A 205 6.22 -5.41 -0.38
CA PHE A 205 5.91 -4.91 0.96
C PHE A 205 4.73 -5.63 1.61
N ALA A 206 4.73 -5.62 2.94
CA ALA A 206 3.58 -5.97 3.75
C ALA A 206 2.81 -4.73 4.17
N SER A 207 1.49 -4.83 4.25
CA SER A 207 0.66 -3.75 4.78
C SER A 207 -0.59 -4.28 5.46
N ARG A 208 -1.13 -3.44 6.35
CA ARG A 208 -2.39 -3.65 7.05
C ARG A 208 -3.38 -2.53 6.76
N GLY A 209 -4.64 -2.79 7.05
CA GLY A 209 -5.75 -1.88 6.76
C GLY A 209 -6.55 -2.32 5.53
N SER A 210 -7.73 -1.73 5.35
CA SER A 210 -8.69 -2.16 4.32
C SER A 210 -8.54 -1.44 2.98
N GLN A 211 -7.74 -0.38 2.92
CA GLN A 211 -7.73 0.51 1.74
C GLN A 211 -6.78 0.07 0.62
N LEU A 212 -5.83 -0.86 0.84
CA LEU A 212 -4.89 -1.27 -0.21
C LEU A 212 -5.61 -1.76 -1.48
N ASN A 213 -6.74 -2.47 -1.29
CA ASN A 213 -7.55 -3.02 -2.37
C ASN A 213 -8.01 -1.97 -3.40
N ALA A 214 -8.15 -0.70 -3.00
CA ALA A 214 -8.51 0.38 -3.92
C ALA A 214 -7.42 0.72 -4.95
N LEU A 215 -6.17 0.31 -4.68
CA LEU A 215 -5.01 0.54 -5.53
C LEU A 215 -4.63 -0.65 -6.41
N LEU A 216 -5.18 -1.84 -6.15
CA LEU A 216 -4.73 -3.05 -6.83
C LEU A 216 -5.19 -3.09 -8.30
N ASN A 217 -4.37 -3.72 -9.15
CA ASN A 217 -4.75 -4.17 -10.50
C ASN A 217 -5.24 -3.08 -11.43
N ARG A 218 -4.71 -1.87 -11.24
CA ARG A 218 -5.00 -0.75 -12.11
C ARG A 218 -3.77 0.10 -12.31
N LYS A 219 -3.75 0.73 -13.47
CA LYS A 219 -2.69 1.67 -13.82
C LYS A 219 -2.95 3.03 -13.20
N PHE A 220 -1.90 3.62 -12.65
CA PHE A 220 -1.85 5.00 -12.20
C PHE A 220 -0.77 5.74 -12.97
N THR A 221 -1.03 6.99 -13.33
CA THR A 221 0.05 7.92 -13.66
C THR A 221 0.50 8.57 -12.36
N ALA A 222 1.76 8.36 -11.98
CA ALA A 222 2.29 8.80 -10.70
C ALA A 222 2.25 10.34 -10.61
N PRO A 223 1.59 10.91 -9.60
CA PRO A 223 1.66 12.35 -9.35
C PRO A 223 3.11 12.79 -9.09
N GLN A 224 3.44 14.05 -9.39
CA GLN A 224 4.80 14.58 -9.20
C GLN A 224 5.34 14.32 -7.78
N LYS A 225 4.48 14.44 -6.76
CA LYS A 225 4.85 14.15 -5.37
C LYS A 225 5.22 12.68 -5.14
N ALA A 226 4.52 11.74 -5.78
CA ALA A 226 4.84 10.31 -5.70
C ALA A 226 6.16 10.00 -6.40
N VAL A 227 6.41 10.61 -7.57
CA VAL A 227 7.70 10.48 -8.27
C VAL A 227 8.86 11.00 -7.42
N SER A 228 8.69 12.16 -6.78
CA SER A 228 9.71 12.72 -5.88
C SER A 228 9.99 11.81 -4.67
N LEU A 229 8.96 11.13 -4.14
CA LEU A 229 9.15 10.14 -3.07
C LEU A 229 9.94 8.93 -3.57
N LEU A 230 9.58 8.35 -4.71
CA LEU A 230 10.32 7.21 -5.29
C LEU A 230 11.80 7.56 -5.53
N GLN A 231 12.08 8.73 -6.09
CA GLN A 231 13.46 9.20 -6.28
C GLN A 231 14.19 9.43 -4.96
N SER A 232 13.49 9.89 -3.92
CA SER A 232 14.07 10.02 -2.58
C SER A 232 14.40 8.66 -1.99
N MET A 233 13.50 7.70 -2.10
CA MET A 233 13.71 6.34 -1.62
C MET A 233 14.92 5.69 -2.31
N LEU A 234 15.07 5.88 -3.63
CA LEU A 234 16.22 5.36 -4.38
C LEU A 234 17.56 5.93 -3.88
N ARG A 235 17.63 7.23 -3.59
CA ARG A 235 18.83 7.85 -2.99
C ARG A 235 19.09 7.35 -1.57
N GLU A 236 18.02 7.13 -0.81
CA GLU A 236 18.13 6.62 0.57
C GLU A 236 18.75 5.22 0.59
N GLN A 237 18.43 4.39 -0.41
CA GLN A 237 19.02 3.07 -0.58
C GLN A 237 20.55 3.10 -0.79
N GLU A 238 21.12 4.22 -1.25
CA GLU A 238 22.58 4.41 -1.40
C GLU A 238 23.27 4.83 -0.09
N THR A 239 22.53 5.37 0.88
CA THR A 239 23.09 5.92 2.12
C THR A 239 23.30 4.84 3.19
N THR A 240 22.49 3.78 3.20
CA THR A 240 22.65 2.53 3.97
C THR A 240 23.03 2.70 5.45
N ASP A 241 22.43 3.67 6.14
CA ASP A 241 22.55 3.76 7.60
C ASP A 241 21.38 3.05 8.31
N ALA A 242 21.42 3.04 9.65
CA ALA A 242 20.42 2.35 10.46
C ALA A 242 19.00 2.96 10.35
N LEU A 243 18.87 4.19 9.86
CA LEU A 243 17.62 4.93 9.73
C LEU A 243 17.03 4.84 8.31
N SER A 244 17.85 4.54 7.30
CA SER A 244 17.42 4.47 5.89
C SER A 244 16.21 3.55 5.68
N GLY A 245 16.14 2.41 6.39
CA GLY A 245 14.99 1.50 6.34
C GLY A 245 13.68 2.13 6.81
N ASP A 246 13.71 2.81 7.96
CA ASP A 246 12.54 3.50 8.52
C ASP A 246 12.07 4.66 7.62
N ILE A 247 13.03 5.39 7.03
CA ILE A 247 12.74 6.47 6.08
C ILE A 247 12.03 5.90 4.84
N ILE A 248 12.55 4.81 4.27
CA ILE A 248 11.95 4.13 3.11
C ILE A 248 10.53 3.66 3.43
N LEU A 249 10.31 3.04 4.60
CA LEU A 249 8.98 2.61 5.06
C LEU A 249 7.99 3.77 5.16
N CYS A 250 8.41 4.87 5.80
CA CYS A 250 7.59 6.07 5.95
C CYS A 250 7.24 6.70 4.60
N GLN A 251 8.21 6.76 3.67
CA GLN A 251 8.03 7.32 2.34
C GLN A 251 7.10 6.46 1.48
N LEU A 252 7.24 5.13 1.53
CA LEU A 252 6.32 4.22 0.84
C LEU A 252 4.90 4.36 1.39
N ASN A 253 4.74 4.43 2.71
CA ASN A 253 3.43 4.62 3.32
C ASN A 253 2.78 5.93 2.87
N LEU A 254 3.53 7.04 2.86
CA LEU A 254 3.06 8.33 2.34
C LEU A 254 2.70 8.25 0.85
N LEU A 255 3.51 7.57 0.04
CA LEU A 255 3.25 7.37 -1.38
C LEU A 255 1.89 6.68 -1.60
N LEU A 256 1.62 5.57 -0.91
CA LEU A 256 0.36 4.84 -1.05
C LEU A 256 -0.84 5.69 -0.59
N LEU A 257 -0.69 6.47 0.48
CA LEU A 257 -1.73 7.40 0.94
C LEU A 257 -2.02 8.51 -0.08
N LEU A 258 -1.00 9.01 -0.79
CA LEU A 258 -1.18 9.98 -1.87
C LEU A 258 -1.93 9.36 -3.05
N LEU A 259 -1.60 8.13 -3.44
CA LEU A 259 -2.33 7.42 -4.50
C LEU A 259 -3.80 7.18 -4.12
N LEU A 260 -4.08 6.82 -2.87
CA LEU A 260 -5.46 6.65 -2.38
C LEU A 260 -6.27 7.94 -2.48
N ARG A 261 -5.68 9.09 -2.17
CA ARG A 261 -6.38 10.38 -2.31
C ARG A 261 -6.78 10.67 -3.75
N GLU A 262 -5.92 10.34 -4.71
CA GLU A 262 -6.25 10.45 -6.13
C GLU A 262 -7.41 9.52 -6.53
N THR A 263 -7.51 8.30 -5.97
CA THR A 263 -8.65 7.41 -6.26
C THR A 263 -9.98 7.91 -5.74
N THR A 264 -9.99 8.68 -4.66
CA THR A 264 -11.21 9.30 -4.12
C THR A 264 -11.66 10.54 -4.88
N ALA A 265 -10.79 11.10 -5.74
CA ALA A 265 -11.17 12.13 -6.70
C ALA A 265 -11.96 11.47 -7.85
N PRO A 266 -13.05 12.08 -8.34
CA PRO A 266 -13.92 11.47 -9.33
C PRO A 266 -13.21 11.34 -10.68
N THR A 267 -12.53 10.21 -10.91
CA THR A 267 -12.04 9.81 -12.23
C THR A 267 -12.46 8.38 -12.53
N GLY A 268 -13.36 8.26 -13.50
CA GLY A 268 -14.05 7.03 -13.85
C GLY A 268 -13.11 5.95 -14.39
N GLY A 269 -13.24 4.77 -13.80
CA GLY A 269 -12.74 3.52 -14.36
C GLY A 269 -13.51 2.38 -13.70
N LYS A 270 -14.67 2.02 -14.26
CA LYS A 270 -15.40 0.82 -13.83
C LYS A 270 -14.61 -0.42 -14.28
N LEU A 271 -14.24 -1.27 -13.33
CA LEU A 271 -13.73 -2.61 -13.63
C LEU A 271 -14.84 -3.47 -14.25
N GLN A 272 -14.49 -4.22 -15.29
CA GLN A 272 -15.41 -5.19 -15.91
C GLN A 272 -15.64 -6.37 -14.94
N THR A 273 -16.84 -6.92 -14.96
CA THR A 273 -17.38 -7.91 -14.01
C THR A 273 -16.55 -9.19 -13.87
N ALA A 274 -16.42 -9.66 -12.61
CA ALA A 274 -15.42 -10.59 -12.10
C ALA A 274 -15.48 -12.07 -12.56
N ASN A 275 -16.64 -12.59 -13.01
CA ASN A 275 -16.78 -14.06 -13.12
C ASN A 275 -16.28 -14.68 -14.45
N ALA A 276 -16.44 -14.00 -15.58
CA ALA A 276 -15.96 -14.52 -16.88
C ALA A 276 -14.45 -14.26 -17.10
N VAL A 277 -13.96 -13.16 -16.54
CA VAL A 277 -12.55 -12.78 -16.58
C VAL A 277 -11.73 -13.78 -15.76
N HIS A 278 -12.20 -14.17 -14.58
CA HIS A 278 -11.48 -15.12 -13.72
C HIS A 278 -11.25 -16.50 -14.38
N SER A 279 -12.24 -17.05 -15.10
CA SER A 279 -12.06 -18.34 -15.80
C SER A 279 -11.08 -18.27 -16.97
N GLU A 280 -11.10 -17.16 -17.73
CA GLU A 280 -10.17 -16.95 -18.85
C GLU A 280 -8.73 -16.76 -18.35
N ASN A 281 -8.57 -16.03 -17.24
CA ASN A 281 -7.30 -15.81 -16.59
C ASN A 281 -6.69 -17.10 -16.06
N GLU A 282 -7.52 -17.97 -15.48
CA GLU A 282 -7.09 -19.27 -14.99
C GLU A 282 -6.53 -20.13 -16.13
N ILE A 283 -7.22 -20.16 -17.28
CA ILE A 283 -6.75 -20.87 -18.49
C ILE A 283 -5.38 -20.33 -18.95
N ILE A 284 -5.21 -19.00 -18.99
CA ILE A 284 -3.94 -18.38 -19.35
C ILE A 284 -2.85 -18.75 -18.36
N ARG A 285 -3.11 -18.66 -17.05
CA ARG A 285 -2.16 -18.99 -15.99
C ARG A 285 -1.70 -20.44 -16.09
N GLN A 286 -2.64 -21.38 -16.24
CA GLN A 286 -2.31 -22.80 -16.42
C GLN A 286 -1.50 -23.05 -17.69
N ALA A 287 -1.81 -22.35 -18.79
CA ALA A 287 -1.09 -22.49 -20.04
C ALA A 287 0.37 -22.01 -19.88
N GLN A 288 0.57 -20.89 -19.20
CA GLN A 288 1.89 -20.33 -18.94
C GLN A 288 2.72 -21.24 -18.02
N GLN A 289 2.12 -21.78 -16.95
CA GLN A 289 2.76 -22.76 -16.06
C GLN A 289 3.14 -24.05 -16.78
N PHE A 290 2.30 -24.54 -17.67
CA PHE A 290 2.62 -25.72 -18.47
C PHE A 290 3.79 -25.45 -19.43
N ILE A 291 3.77 -24.29 -20.11
CA ILE A 291 4.84 -23.90 -21.05
C ILE A 291 6.19 -23.79 -20.32
N SER A 292 6.23 -23.16 -19.15
CA SER A 292 7.47 -22.98 -18.39
C SER A 292 8.05 -24.31 -17.91
N SER A 293 7.21 -25.20 -17.38
CA SER A 293 7.62 -26.53 -16.90
C SER A 293 8.05 -27.51 -18.00
N HIS A 294 7.65 -27.27 -19.25
CA HIS A 294 7.89 -28.19 -20.38
C HIS A 294 8.71 -27.56 -21.52
N ILE A 295 9.44 -26.46 -21.26
CA ILE A 295 10.06 -25.64 -22.30
C ILE A 295 11.12 -26.35 -23.16
N ARG A 296 11.77 -27.37 -22.59
CA ARG A 296 12.78 -28.23 -23.25
C ARG A 296 12.17 -29.35 -24.10
N GLN A 297 10.85 -29.47 -24.09
CA GLN A 297 10.10 -30.43 -24.90
C GLN A 297 9.58 -29.78 -26.18
N LYS A 298 9.12 -30.60 -27.11
CA LYS A 298 8.52 -30.14 -28.37
C LYS A 298 7.12 -29.57 -28.12
N LEU A 299 7.07 -28.33 -27.64
CA LEU A 299 5.82 -27.60 -27.43
C LEU A 299 5.19 -27.17 -28.75
N SER A 300 3.87 -27.26 -28.82
CA SER A 300 3.05 -26.71 -29.91
C SER A 300 1.77 -26.11 -29.33
N VAL A 301 1.18 -25.13 -30.01
CA VAL A 301 -0.07 -24.51 -29.55
C VAL A 301 -1.18 -25.54 -29.32
N PRO A 302 -1.37 -26.57 -30.18
CA PRO A 302 -2.35 -27.62 -29.92
C PRO A 302 -2.07 -28.45 -28.66
N LEU A 303 -0.80 -28.68 -28.31
CA LEU A 303 -0.45 -29.40 -27.09
C LEU A 303 -0.83 -28.59 -25.84
N VAL A 304 -0.46 -27.31 -25.81
CA VAL A 304 -0.78 -26.42 -24.69
C VAL A 304 -2.29 -26.27 -24.53
N ALA A 305 -3.02 -26.11 -25.63
CA ALA A 305 -4.47 -25.97 -25.59
C ALA A 305 -5.16 -27.22 -25.01
N ARG A 306 -4.67 -28.42 -25.38
CA ARG A 306 -5.16 -29.67 -24.80
C ARG A 306 -4.89 -29.78 -23.30
N GLN A 307 -3.75 -29.30 -22.83
CA GLN A 307 -3.39 -29.40 -21.42
C GLN A 307 -4.28 -28.55 -20.51
N VAL A 308 -4.80 -27.43 -21.03
CA VAL A 308 -5.70 -26.52 -20.29
C VAL A 308 -7.16 -26.68 -20.70
N ASP A 309 -7.50 -27.81 -21.31
CA ASP A 309 -8.87 -28.19 -21.71
C ASP A 309 -9.60 -27.19 -22.61
N VAL A 310 -8.89 -26.58 -23.57
CA VAL A 310 -9.48 -25.66 -24.55
C VAL A 310 -9.10 -25.96 -26.00
N SER A 311 -9.85 -25.38 -26.93
CA SER A 311 -9.48 -25.42 -28.35
C SER A 311 -8.27 -24.52 -28.65
N PRO A 312 -7.40 -24.87 -29.63
CA PRO A 312 -6.25 -24.04 -30.01
C PRO A 312 -6.65 -22.63 -30.46
N SER A 313 -7.79 -22.50 -31.14
CA SER A 313 -8.33 -21.21 -31.56
C SER A 313 -8.74 -20.36 -30.37
N TYR A 314 -9.38 -20.97 -29.36
CA TYR A 314 -9.76 -20.26 -28.14
C TYR A 314 -8.53 -19.84 -27.33
N LEU A 315 -7.55 -20.73 -27.15
CA LEU A 315 -6.28 -20.37 -26.50
C LEU A 315 -5.59 -19.20 -27.21
N THR A 316 -5.55 -19.21 -28.54
CA THR A 316 -4.96 -18.13 -29.34
C THR A 316 -5.72 -16.82 -29.14
N ALA A 317 -7.06 -16.86 -29.15
CA ALA A 317 -7.89 -15.69 -28.89
C ALA A 317 -7.65 -15.14 -27.47
N LEU A 318 -7.54 -16.00 -26.46
CA LEU A 318 -7.25 -15.60 -25.09
C LEU A 318 -5.86 -14.96 -24.97
N PHE A 319 -4.83 -15.54 -25.59
CA PHE A 319 -3.48 -14.98 -25.57
C PHE A 319 -3.43 -13.59 -26.26
N HIS A 320 -4.13 -13.41 -27.38
CA HIS A 320 -4.23 -12.09 -28.01
C HIS A 320 -5.02 -11.08 -27.16
N LYS A 321 -6.13 -11.52 -26.56
CA LYS A 321 -6.95 -10.67 -25.69
C LYS A 321 -6.19 -10.22 -24.44
N ASN A 322 -5.53 -11.16 -23.78
CA ASN A 322 -4.98 -10.99 -22.43
C ASN A 322 -3.50 -10.65 -22.40
N LEU A 323 -2.73 -11.01 -23.43
CA LEU A 323 -1.27 -10.83 -23.49
C LEU A 323 -0.81 -10.10 -24.77
N GLN A 324 -1.73 -9.72 -25.66
CA GLN A 324 -1.44 -9.04 -26.93
C GLN A 324 -0.44 -9.77 -27.84
N ILE A 325 -0.19 -11.07 -27.61
CA ILE A 325 0.73 -11.91 -28.39
C ILE A 325 0.09 -13.27 -28.65
N SER A 326 0.62 -14.04 -29.62
CA SER A 326 0.15 -15.41 -29.84
C SER A 326 0.79 -16.40 -28.85
N PRO A 327 0.17 -17.56 -28.57
CA PRO A 327 0.79 -18.59 -27.73
C PRO A 327 2.14 -19.10 -28.29
N GLY A 328 2.27 -19.16 -29.62
CA GLY A 328 3.52 -19.55 -30.28
C GLY A 328 4.64 -18.54 -30.05
N GLU A 329 4.33 -17.24 -30.12
CA GLU A 329 5.28 -16.19 -29.78
C GLU A 329 5.67 -16.23 -28.30
N TYR A 330 4.72 -16.48 -27.40
CA TYR A 330 5.03 -16.65 -25.97
C TYR A 330 5.99 -17.83 -25.73
N ILE A 331 5.71 -19.02 -26.29
CA ILE A 331 6.61 -20.19 -26.20
C ILE A 331 8.01 -19.84 -26.71
N ARG A 332 8.11 -19.17 -27.86
CA ARG A 332 9.38 -18.74 -28.43
C ARG A 332 10.14 -17.81 -27.46
N ARG A 333 9.45 -16.82 -26.87
CA ARG A 333 10.09 -15.89 -25.92
C ARG A 333 10.59 -16.60 -24.67
N ILE A 334 9.83 -17.55 -24.12
CA ILE A 334 10.24 -18.33 -22.95
C ILE A 334 11.47 -19.20 -23.30
N LYS A 335 11.50 -19.85 -24.48
CA LYS A 335 12.69 -20.59 -24.96
C LYS A 335 13.93 -19.70 -25.06
N LEU A 336 13.78 -18.51 -25.63
CA LEU A 336 14.89 -17.57 -25.76
C LEU A 336 15.39 -17.07 -24.40
N GLN A 337 14.50 -16.86 -23.42
CA GLN A 337 14.92 -16.54 -22.05
C GLN A 337 15.68 -17.70 -21.39
N GLU A 338 15.18 -18.92 -21.47
CA GLU A 338 15.87 -20.13 -20.97
C GLU A 338 17.27 -20.27 -21.61
N SER A 339 17.40 -19.95 -22.91
CA SER A 339 18.69 -19.99 -23.59
C SER A 339 19.73 -19.03 -22.98
N LYS A 340 19.32 -17.85 -22.48
CA LYS A 340 20.26 -16.94 -21.80
C LYS A 340 20.81 -17.56 -20.53
N GLN A 341 19.96 -18.26 -19.78
CA GLN A 341 20.37 -18.95 -18.57
C GLN A 341 21.39 -20.06 -18.89
N MET A 342 21.09 -20.90 -19.88
CA MET A 342 22.03 -21.94 -20.35
C MET A 342 23.37 -21.37 -20.85
N ILE A 343 23.36 -20.21 -21.51
CA ILE A 343 24.59 -19.55 -21.99
C ILE A 343 25.47 -19.09 -20.82
N ARG A 344 24.86 -18.55 -19.75
CA ARG A 344 25.57 -18.12 -18.52
C ARG A 344 26.17 -19.29 -17.77
N GLU A 345 25.44 -20.40 -17.68
CA GLU A 345 25.93 -21.63 -17.03
C GLU A 345 27.13 -22.24 -17.76
N ASN A 346 27.32 -21.93 -19.05
CA ASN A 346 28.47 -22.33 -19.87
C ASN A 346 28.75 -23.85 -19.91
N ASN A 347 27.72 -24.66 -19.68
CA ASN A 347 27.82 -26.13 -19.73
C ASN A 347 27.57 -26.70 -21.13
N LEU A 348 26.93 -25.93 -22.01
CA LEU A 348 26.49 -26.35 -23.34
C LEU A 348 27.00 -25.39 -24.41
N ASN A 349 27.34 -25.93 -25.58
CA ASN A 349 27.61 -25.13 -26.77
C ASN A 349 26.29 -24.68 -27.46
N PHE A 350 26.36 -23.72 -28.39
CA PHE A 350 25.14 -23.17 -29.01
C PHE A 350 24.32 -24.19 -29.82
N THR A 351 24.96 -25.22 -30.37
CA THR A 351 24.26 -26.31 -31.08
C THR A 351 23.48 -27.18 -30.09
N GLU A 352 24.08 -27.49 -28.95
CA GLU A 352 23.44 -28.24 -27.85
C GLU A 352 22.28 -27.44 -27.25
N ILE A 353 22.47 -26.14 -26.97
CA ILE A 353 21.40 -25.25 -26.48
C ILE A 353 20.23 -25.20 -27.47
N ALA A 354 20.52 -25.07 -28.76
CA ALA A 354 19.48 -25.09 -29.79
C ALA A 354 18.72 -26.43 -29.82
N ALA A 355 19.43 -27.55 -29.70
CA ALA A 355 18.82 -28.88 -29.65
C ALA A 355 17.97 -29.10 -28.39
N GLU A 356 18.47 -28.71 -27.22
CA GLU A 356 17.78 -28.80 -25.93
C GLU A 356 16.48 -28.00 -25.93
N LEU A 357 16.48 -26.83 -26.57
CA LEU A 357 15.31 -25.96 -26.73
C LEU A 357 14.46 -26.32 -27.96
N GLN A 358 14.75 -27.44 -28.63
CA GLN A 358 14.01 -27.97 -29.77
C GLN A 358 13.93 -27.00 -30.98
N TYR A 359 15.02 -26.27 -31.25
CA TYR A 359 15.21 -25.54 -32.50
C TYR A 359 15.71 -26.48 -33.59
N SER A 360 15.22 -26.32 -34.82
CA SER A 360 15.62 -27.16 -35.96
C SER A 360 17.08 -27.01 -36.35
N THR A 361 17.64 -25.81 -36.21
CA THR A 361 19.06 -25.53 -36.47
C THR A 361 19.59 -24.44 -35.53
N VAL A 362 20.90 -24.46 -35.27
CA VAL A 362 21.60 -23.41 -34.50
C VAL A 362 21.50 -22.04 -35.18
N HIS A 363 21.42 -21.99 -36.51
CA HIS A 363 21.23 -20.75 -37.27
C HIS A 363 19.85 -20.14 -37.04
N HIS A 364 18.80 -20.96 -37.01
CA HIS A 364 17.45 -20.50 -36.69
C HIS A 364 17.40 -19.94 -35.26
N PHE A 365 17.93 -20.67 -34.29
CA PHE A 365 18.09 -20.19 -32.91
C PHE A 365 18.82 -18.85 -32.84
N SER A 366 20.00 -18.75 -33.47
CA SER A 366 20.85 -17.56 -33.40
C SER A 366 20.19 -16.32 -34.03
N ARG A 367 19.48 -16.50 -35.15
CA ARG A 367 18.71 -15.41 -35.78
C ARG A 367 17.60 -14.91 -34.84
N GLN A 368 16.87 -15.84 -34.24
CA GLN A 368 15.73 -15.53 -33.37
C GLN A 368 16.18 -14.89 -32.05
N PHE A 369 17.33 -15.32 -31.53
CA PHE A 369 18.00 -14.72 -30.37
C PHE A 369 18.43 -13.29 -30.66
N LYS A 370 19.13 -13.05 -31.79
CA LYS A 370 19.55 -11.71 -32.20
C LYS A 370 18.37 -10.77 -32.42
N GLU A 371 17.31 -11.25 -33.06
CA GLU A 371 16.10 -10.46 -33.27
C GLU A 371 15.47 -10.01 -31.94
N LYS A 372 15.44 -10.91 -30.94
CA LYS A 372 14.82 -10.62 -29.64
C LYS A 372 15.70 -9.71 -28.77
N PHE A 373 16.99 -10.02 -28.62
CA PHE A 373 17.89 -9.38 -27.66
C PHE A 373 18.82 -8.33 -28.28
N GLY A 374 18.83 -8.20 -29.61
CA GLY A 374 19.63 -7.20 -30.35
C GLY A 374 21.07 -7.63 -30.63
N ILE A 375 21.55 -8.64 -29.91
CA ILE A 375 22.90 -9.19 -30.00
C ILE A 375 22.85 -10.70 -30.27
N THR A 376 23.87 -11.24 -30.92
CA THR A 376 23.99 -12.68 -31.19
C THR A 376 24.25 -13.47 -29.90
N PRO A 377 23.96 -14.79 -29.87
CA PRO A 377 24.33 -15.64 -28.73
C PRO A 377 25.82 -15.56 -28.37
N THR A 378 26.69 -15.46 -29.39
CA THR A 378 28.14 -15.33 -29.21
C THR A 378 28.53 -14.00 -28.57
N GLU A 379 27.94 -12.89 -29.01
CA GLU A 379 28.17 -11.57 -28.40
C GLU A 379 27.65 -11.54 -26.95
N TYR A 380 26.48 -12.13 -26.69
CA TYR A 380 25.95 -12.24 -25.34
C TYR A 380 26.83 -13.10 -24.43
N ALA A 381 27.32 -14.25 -24.91
CA ALA A 381 28.22 -15.10 -24.14
C ALA A 381 29.50 -14.36 -23.72
N LYS A 382 30.02 -13.47 -24.58
CA LYS A 382 31.20 -12.64 -24.26
C LYS A 382 30.93 -11.53 -23.25
N SER A 383 29.67 -11.10 -23.06
CA SER A 383 29.34 -10.04 -22.10
C SER A 383 29.02 -10.57 -20.70
N VAL A 384 28.76 -11.87 -20.57
CA VAL A 384 28.38 -12.51 -19.29
C VAL A 384 29.38 -13.55 -18.78
N ARG A 385 30.41 -13.87 -19.57
CA ARG A 385 31.55 -14.72 -19.21
C ARG A 385 32.79 -13.86 -19.19
#